data_AF-A0ABD6ADX8-F1
#
_entry.id   AF-A0ABD6ADX8-F1
#
_cell.length_a   1.000
_cell.length_b   1.000
_cell.length_c   1.000
_cell.angle_alpha   90.00
_cell.angle_beta   90.00
_cell.angle_gamma   90.00
#
_symmetry.space_group_name_H-M   'P 1'
#
loop_
_entity.id
_entity.type
_entity.pdbx_description
1 polymer ?
#
loop_
_entity_poly.entity_id
_entity_poly.type
_entity_poly.pdbx_seq_one_letter_code
_entity_poly.pdbx_strand_id
1 'polypeptide(L)'
;MTGELGEWKAKRYLDFHDTMVDTSSPFPCYFAVDAHRNGRLRYLFAPSPPTAEGGETLAEGLREYLAQADSIGDITSLVAFFEPPSRERSADWYESAFWDLLASLREADTEPWPSSIPKDPTDPQWTFCYDGTPLFMVARAPFYDERKSRYTPHGLEITIQPRSVFEGLGAETVEGQRARRAIRARLRAYDDVEPHPDIGDYTDPTSYEWKQYFLPESNEETTERFPLSDVFTRQLRERIGGD
;
A
#
# COMPACT_ATOMS: atom_id res chain seq x y z
N MET A 1 -29.37 7.15 0.94
CA MET A 1 -29.15 8.20 -0.07
C MET A 1 -28.20 7.64 -1.10
N THR A 2 -28.60 7.54 -2.36
CA THR A 2 -27.65 7.29 -3.46
C THR A 2 -26.89 8.59 -3.68
N GLY A 3 -25.83 8.79 -2.91
CA GLY A 3 -25.02 10.01 -2.98
C GLY A 3 -24.13 9.96 -4.21
N GLU A 4 -24.23 10.96 -5.07
CA GLU A 4 -23.22 11.21 -6.09
C GLU A 4 -21.89 11.53 -5.39
N LEU A 5 -20.79 10.98 -5.89
CA LEU A 5 -19.47 11.33 -5.41
C LEU A 5 -19.18 12.80 -5.74
N GLY A 6 -18.64 13.55 -4.79
CA GLY A 6 -18.12 14.89 -5.05
C GLY A 6 -17.07 14.87 -6.16
N GLU A 7 -16.90 16.00 -6.85
CA GLU A 7 -16.14 16.11 -8.11
C GLU A 7 -14.76 15.46 -8.06
N TRP A 8 -13.94 15.77 -7.05
CA TRP A 8 -12.60 15.20 -6.96
C TRP A 8 -12.63 13.68 -6.71
N LYS A 9 -13.58 13.18 -5.92
CA LYS A 9 -13.73 11.75 -5.62
C LYS A 9 -14.09 10.97 -6.89
N ALA A 10 -15.06 11.48 -7.64
CA ALA A 10 -15.45 10.92 -8.94
C ALA A 10 -14.26 10.91 -9.90
N LYS A 11 -13.50 12.01 -9.97
CA LYS A 11 -12.31 12.10 -10.80
C LYS A 11 -11.27 11.02 -10.44
N ARG A 12 -10.90 10.91 -9.16
CA ARG A 12 -9.92 9.90 -8.68
C ARG A 12 -10.33 8.48 -9.07
N TYR A 13 -11.60 8.16 -8.87
CA TYR A 13 -12.13 6.85 -9.22
C TYR A 13 -12.08 6.59 -10.73
N LEU A 14 -12.48 7.56 -11.56
CA LEU A 14 -12.49 7.40 -13.01
C LEU A 14 -11.07 7.23 -13.58
N ASP A 15 -10.09 8.01 -13.14
CA ASP A 15 -8.71 7.86 -13.61
C ASP A 15 -8.11 6.49 -13.19
N PHE A 16 -8.44 6.02 -11.98
CA PHE A 16 -8.07 4.69 -11.53
C PHE A 16 -8.76 3.60 -12.36
N HIS A 17 -10.06 3.73 -12.61
CA HIS A 17 -10.83 2.82 -13.44
C HIS A 17 -10.23 2.71 -14.83
N ASP A 18 -9.98 3.84 -15.49
CA ASP A 18 -9.39 3.91 -16.82
C ASP A 18 -8.04 3.20 -16.87
N THR A 19 -7.19 3.40 -15.85
CA THR A 19 -5.91 2.67 -15.71
C THR A 19 -6.11 1.16 -15.64
N MET A 20 -7.11 0.69 -14.88
CA MET A 20 -7.37 -0.74 -14.67
C MET A 20 -8.04 -1.43 -15.87
N VAL A 21 -8.78 -0.68 -16.70
CA VAL A 21 -9.46 -1.24 -17.88
C VAL A 21 -8.70 -1.01 -19.20
N ASP A 22 -7.66 -0.19 -19.22
CA ASP A 22 -6.86 0.07 -20.41
C ASP A 22 -6.27 -1.21 -21.02
N THR A 23 -6.59 -1.47 -22.28
CA THR A 23 -6.07 -2.59 -23.06
C THR A 23 -4.87 -2.23 -23.92
N SER A 24 -4.62 -0.94 -24.14
CA SER A 24 -3.49 -0.42 -24.91
C SER A 24 -2.21 -0.34 -24.08
N SER A 25 -2.34 0.04 -22.80
CA SER A 25 -1.28 0.01 -21.80
C SER A 25 -1.75 -0.74 -20.55
N PRO A 26 -1.84 -2.08 -20.60
CA PRO A 26 -2.45 -2.86 -19.53
C PRO A 26 -1.63 -2.80 -18.25
N PHE A 27 -2.30 -2.49 -17.13
CA PHE A 27 -1.65 -2.39 -15.82
C PHE A 27 -0.89 -3.68 -15.46
N PRO A 28 0.35 -3.59 -14.92
CA PRO A 28 1.22 -4.76 -14.76
C PRO A 28 0.66 -5.86 -13.86
N CYS A 29 -0.02 -5.46 -12.78
CA CYS A 29 -0.62 -6.39 -11.82
C CYS A 29 -1.96 -6.90 -12.34
N TYR A 30 -1.96 -8.06 -13.00
CA TYR A 30 -3.20 -8.66 -13.49
C TYR A 30 -4.16 -9.10 -12.38
N PHE A 31 -3.66 -9.35 -11.16
CA PHE A 31 -4.51 -9.61 -9.99
C PHE A 31 -5.34 -8.38 -9.60
N ALA A 32 -4.72 -7.19 -9.62
CA ALA A 32 -5.44 -5.94 -9.36
C ALA A 32 -6.49 -5.65 -10.45
N VAL A 33 -6.14 -5.89 -11.72
CA VAL A 33 -7.08 -5.75 -12.85
C VAL A 33 -8.26 -6.73 -12.72
N ASP A 34 -8.01 -7.99 -12.40
CA ASP A 34 -9.06 -8.99 -12.17
C ASP A 34 -9.95 -8.60 -10.97
N ALA A 35 -9.35 -8.24 -9.83
CA ALA A 35 -10.09 -7.81 -8.65
C ALA A 35 -10.97 -6.59 -8.96
N HIS A 36 -10.47 -5.61 -9.72
CA HIS A 36 -11.25 -4.45 -10.15
C HIS A 36 -12.45 -4.86 -11.01
N ARG A 37 -12.22 -5.65 -12.07
CA ARG A 37 -13.25 -6.08 -13.02
C ARG A 37 -14.35 -6.94 -12.38
N ASN A 38 -14.00 -7.71 -11.35
CA ASN A 38 -14.94 -8.57 -10.64
C ASN A 38 -15.55 -7.92 -9.38
N GLY A 39 -15.36 -6.60 -9.17
CA GLY A 39 -15.96 -5.90 -8.03
C GLY A 39 -15.39 -6.28 -6.66
N ARG A 40 -14.16 -6.81 -6.63
CA ARG A 40 -13.44 -7.24 -5.41
C ARG A 40 -12.55 -6.16 -4.82
N LEU A 41 -12.52 -4.96 -5.38
CA LEU A 41 -11.87 -3.81 -4.74
C LEU A 41 -12.88 -3.03 -3.89
N ARG A 42 -12.37 -2.41 -2.83
CA ARG A 42 -13.09 -1.38 -2.06
C ARG A 42 -12.36 -0.06 -2.22
N TYR A 43 -13.10 1.04 -2.13
CA TYR A 43 -12.57 2.38 -2.37
C TYR A 43 -12.87 3.26 -1.16
N LEU A 44 -11.83 3.93 -0.67
CA LEU A 44 -11.94 4.89 0.42
C LEU A 44 -11.52 6.27 -0.08
N PHE A 45 -12.23 7.30 0.33
CA PHE A 45 -11.89 8.69 0.00
C PHE A 45 -11.66 9.46 1.29
N ALA A 46 -10.41 9.88 1.52
CA ALA A 46 -10.00 10.58 2.73
C ALA A 46 -9.53 12.02 2.41
N PRO A 47 -9.64 12.96 3.37
CA PRO A 47 -9.00 14.28 3.26
C PRO A 47 -7.50 14.17 2.99
N SER A 48 -6.90 15.22 2.44
CA SER A 48 -5.46 15.24 2.12
C SER A 48 -4.64 14.97 3.39
N PRO A 49 -3.64 14.07 3.36
CA PRO A 49 -2.67 13.96 4.43
C PRO A 49 -1.72 15.18 4.41
N PRO A 50 -0.98 15.44 5.50
CA PRO A 50 -1.02 14.76 6.80
C PRO A 50 -2.04 15.42 7.77
N THR A 51 -3.34 15.39 7.47
CA THR A 51 -4.38 15.84 8.41
C THR A 51 -4.78 14.70 9.35
N ALA A 52 -5.12 15.03 10.61
CA ALA A 52 -5.63 14.05 11.57
C ALA A 52 -6.89 13.33 11.03
N GLU A 53 -7.81 14.09 10.42
CA GLU A 53 -9.01 13.55 9.78
C GLU A 53 -8.70 12.54 8.67
N GLY A 54 -7.64 12.77 7.88
CA GLY A 54 -7.17 11.82 6.86
C GLY A 54 -6.68 10.50 7.47
N GLY A 55 -5.94 10.57 8.57
CA GLY A 55 -5.48 9.40 9.32
C GLY A 55 -6.62 8.63 9.99
N GLU A 56 -7.56 9.33 10.64
CA GLU A 56 -8.76 8.76 11.25
C GLU A 56 -9.65 8.07 10.21
N THR A 57 -9.91 8.74 9.08
CA THR A 57 -10.69 8.17 7.97
C THR A 57 -10.03 6.90 7.42
N LEU A 58 -8.69 6.89 7.28
CA LEU A 58 -7.95 5.70 6.85
C LEU A 58 -8.08 4.56 7.87
N ALA A 59 -7.93 4.85 9.16
CA ALA A 59 -8.02 3.87 10.23
C ALA A 59 -9.41 3.21 10.28
N GLU A 60 -10.48 4.00 10.27
CA GLU A 60 -11.86 3.51 10.29
C GLU A 60 -12.19 2.69 9.03
N GLY A 61 -11.88 3.24 7.85
CA GLY A 61 -12.15 2.57 6.58
C GLY A 61 -11.35 1.29 6.38
N LEU A 62 -10.09 1.26 6.84
CA LEU A 62 -9.26 0.06 6.81
C LEU A 62 -9.81 -1.02 7.74
N ARG A 63 -10.25 -0.66 8.96
CA ARG A 63 -10.89 -1.60 9.89
C ARG A 63 -12.16 -2.21 9.29
N GLU A 64 -13.04 -1.38 8.73
CA GLU A 64 -14.27 -1.87 8.09
C GLU A 64 -13.97 -2.80 6.91
N TYR A 65 -12.98 -2.44 6.10
CA TYR A 65 -12.52 -3.28 5.00
C TYR A 65 -12.00 -4.64 5.47
N LEU A 66 -11.11 -4.66 6.48
CA LEU A 66 -10.51 -5.88 7.00
C LEU A 66 -11.56 -6.81 7.61
N ALA A 67 -12.55 -6.27 8.32
CA ALA A 67 -13.66 -7.04 8.87
C ALA A 67 -14.51 -7.75 7.79
N GLN A 68 -14.44 -7.32 6.53
CA GLN A 68 -15.22 -7.88 5.43
C GLN A 68 -14.35 -8.62 4.40
N ALA A 69 -13.02 -8.48 4.42
CA ALA A 69 -12.13 -8.90 3.33
C ALA A 69 -12.34 -10.35 2.87
N ASP A 70 -12.44 -11.30 3.81
CA ASP A 70 -12.66 -12.72 3.51
C ASP A 70 -13.98 -13.00 2.78
N SER A 71 -14.99 -12.14 2.96
CA SER A 71 -16.29 -12.26 2.26
C SER A 71 -16.30 -11.63 0.86
N ILE A 72 -15.30 -10.80 0.54
CA ILE A 72 -15.18 -10.12 -0.75
C ILE A 72 -14.59 -11.06 -1.81
N GLY A 73 -13.56 -11.83 -1.41
CA GLY A 73 -12.94 -12.87 -2.22
C GLY A 73 -11.44 -13.01 -1.97
N ASP A 74 -10.85 -14.10 -2.46
CA ASP A 74 -9.46 -14.50 -2.20
C ASP A 74 -8.41 -13.42 -2.55
N ILE A 75 -8.72 -12.59 -3.54
CA ILE A 75 -7.89 -11.45 -3.96
C ILE A 75 -8.75 -10.20 -3.90
N THR A 76 -8.48 -9.37 -2.90
CA THR A 76 -9.17 -8.12 -2.61
C THR A 76 -8.16 -7.09 -2.12
N SER A 77 -8.44 -5.81 -2.38
CA SER A 77 -7.66 -4.68 -1.86
C SER A 77 -8.59 -3.51 -1.54
N LEU A 78 -8.19 -2.70 -0.57
CA LEU A 78 -8.69 -1.36 -0.34
C LEU A 78 -7.82 -0.37 -1.11
N VAL A 79 -8.43 0.45 -1.96
CA VAL A 79 -7.77 1.56 -2.64
C VAL A 79 -8.19 2.86 -1.95
N ALA A 80 -7.28 3.45 -1.19
CA ALA A 80 -7.49 4.72 -0.51
C ALA A 80 -7.01 5.88 -1.39
N PHE A 81 -7.93 6.75 -1.78
CA PHE A 81 -7.66 8.00 -2.48
C PHE A 81 -7.68 9.16 -1.49
N PHE A 82 -6.61 9.93 -1.47
CA PHE A 82 -6.54 11.14 -0.68
C PHE A 82 -6.88 12.36 -1.53
N GLU A 83 -7.53 13.34 -0.90
CA GLU A 83 -7.88 14.60 -1.55
C GLU A 83 -6.62 15.27 -2.13
N PRO A 84 -6.65 15.75 -3.39
CA PRO A 84 -5.51 16.41 -4.01
C PRO A 84 -5.03 17.63 -3.20
N PRO A 85 -3.70 17.80 -3.00
CA PRO A 85 -3.19 19.03 -2.41
C PRO A 85 -3.47 20.21 -3.36
N SER A 86 -3.71 21.40 -2.79
CA SER A 86 -3.99 22.62 -3.57
C SER A 86 -2.83 23.13 -4.44
N ARG A 87 -1.64 22.56 -4.25
CA ARG A 87 -0.41 22.85 -4.99
C ARG A 87 0.37 21.57 -5.19
N GLU A 88 1.21 21.55 -6.22
CA GLU A 88 2.18 20.48 -6.45
C GLU A 88 3.08 20.28 -5.22
N ARG A 89 3.49 19.03 -5.01
CA ARG A 89 4.27 18.57 -3.85
C ARG A 89 5.45 17.74 -4.32
N SER A 90 6.54 17.79 -3.56
CA SER A 90 7.76 17.01 -3.82
C SER A 90 7.60 15.53 -3.41
N ALA A 91 8.52 14.69 -3.86
CA ALA A 91 8.66 13.30 -3.42
C ALA A 91 8.70 13.18 -1.89
N ASP A 92 9.59 13.94 -1.23
CA ASP A 92 9.75 13.98 0.23
C ASP A 92 8.44 14.28 0.99
N TRP A 93 7.59 15.14 0.41
CA TRP A 93 6.32 15.49 1.02
C TRP A 93 5.36 14.30 0.99
N TYR A 94 5.29 13.58 -0.14
CA TYR A 94 4.47 12.38 -0.26
C TYR A 94 5.01 11.22 0.58
N GLU A 95 6.34 11.07 0.66
CA GLU A 95 6.97 10.07 1.53
C GLU A 95 6.62 10.33 3.00
N SER A 96 6.83 11.57 3.46
CA SER A 96 6.48 11.97 4.83
C SER A 96 5.00 11.74 5.11
N ALA A 97 4.12 12.18 4.20
CA ALA A 97 2.68 12.01 4.34
C ALA A 97 2.26 10.52 4.40
N PHE A 98 2.90 9.65 3.62
CA PHE A 98 2.66 8.21 3.66
C PHE A 98 3.05 7.62 5.02
N TRP A 99 4.25 7.93 5.51
CA TRP A 99 4.71 7.39 6.79
C TRP A 99 3.93 7.96 7.99
N ASP A 100 3.53 9.24 7.96
CA ASP A 100 2.66 9.85 8.96
C ASP A 100 1.29 9.16 9.05
N LEU A 101 0.74 8.71 7.92
CA LEU A 101 -0.49 7.90 7.89
C LEU A 101 -0.29 6.53 8.56
N LEU A 102 0.84 5.84 8.28
CA LEU A 102 1.15 4.56 8.94
C LEU A 102 1.41 4.74 10.45
N ALA A 103 2.02 5.86 10.85
CA ALA A 103 2.16 6.22 12.26
C ALA A 103 0.79 6.37 12.92
N SER A 104 -0.11 7.12 12.27
CA SER A 104 -1.48 7.35 12.73
C SER A 104 -2.28 6.04 12.83
N LEU A 105 -2.14 5.13 11.85
CA LEU A 105 -2.70 3.78 11.93
C LEU A 105 -2.17 3.02 13.14
N ARG A 106 -0.85 3.04 13.38
CA ARG A 106 -0.25 2.32 14.49
C ARG A 106 -0.69 2.89 15.85
N GLU A 107 -0.89 4.19 15.96
CA GLU A 107 -1.41 4.86 17.16
C GLU A 107 -2.89 4.56 17.40
N ALA A 108 -3.69 4.46 16.33
CA ALA A 108 -5.12 4.13 16.39
C ALA A 108 -5.42 2.62 16.54
N ASP A 109 -4.42 1.76 16.38
CA ASP A 109 -4.57 0.31 16.42
C ASP A 109 -4.79 -0.18 17.87
N THR A 110 -6.00 -0.65 18.15
CA THR A 110 -6.38 -1.20 19.44
C THR A 110 -6.00 -2.67 19.60
N GLU A 111 -5.72 -3.36 18.49
CA GLU A 111 -5.40 -4.78 18.53
C GLU A 111 -3.94 -5.01 18.96
N PRO A 112 -3.65 -6.17 19.59
CA PRO A 112 -2.28 -6.56 19.85
C PRO A 112 -1.55 -6.86 18.53
N TRP A 113 -0.27 -6.52 18.46
CA TRP A 113 0.58 -6.96 17.36
C TRP A 113 0.57 -8.50 17.29
N PRO A 114 0.33 -9.11 16.12
CA PRO A 114 0.25 -10.57 16.00
C PRO A 114 1.52 -11.26 16.49
N SER A 115 1.37 -12.33 17.27
CA SER A 115 2.51 -13.07 17.84
C SER A 115 3.37 -13.78 16.79
N SER A 116 2.80 -14.06 15.61
CA SER A 116 3.48 -14.69 14.48
C SER A 116 4.30 -13.72 13.64
N ILE A 117 4.18 -12.41 13.84
CA ILE A 117 4.91 -11.39 13.10
C ILE A 117 5.99 -10.78 14.01
N PRO A 118 7.26 -10.74 13.59
CA PRO A 118 8.32 -10.04 14.31
C PRO A 118 7.93 -8.60 14.65
N LYS A 119 8.47 -8.09 15.77
CA LYS A 119 8.26 -6.70 16.19
C LYS A 119 9.34 -5.76 15.67
N ASP A 120 10.51 -6.32 15.34
CA ASP A 120 11.66 -5.58 14.82
C ASP A 120 11.51 -5.39 13.30
N PRO A 121 11.42 -4.15 12.79
CA PRO A 121 11.31 -3.87 11.36
C PRO A 121 12.59 -4.21 10.56
N THR A 122 13.67 -4.59 11.23
CA THR A 122 14.88 -5.15 10.61
C THR A 122 14.83 -6.68 10.49
N ASP A 123 13.76 -7.32 10.92
CA ASP A 123 13.50 -8.72 10.61
C ASP A 123 12.94 -8.83 9.17
N PRO A 124 13.49 -9.66 8.28
CA PRO A 124 12.99 -9.85 6.92
C PRO A 124 11.53 -10.33 6.86
N GLN A 125 11.05 -11.01 7.91
CA GLN A 125 9.67 -11.46 8.05
C GLN A 125 8.78 -10.42 8.76
N TRP A 126 9.29 -9.22 9.03
CA TRP A 126 8.47 -8.13 9.53
C TRP A 126 7.54 -7.62 8.42
N THR A 127 6.33 -7.25 8.82
CA THR A 127 5.38 -6.58 7.95
C THR A 127 4.43 -5.73 8.78
N PHE A 128 3.91 -4.65 8.21
CA PHE A 128 3.02 -3.76 8.96
C PHE A 128 1.71 -4.48 9.26
N CYS A 129 1.25 -4.39 10.51
CA CYS A 129 -0.01 -4.98 10.95
C CYS A 129 -0.96 -3.90 11.45
N TYR A 130 -2.24 -4.04 11.14
CA TYR A 130 -3.34 -3.22 11.67
C TYR A 130 -4.55 -4.10 11.91
N ASP A 131 -5.26 -3.90 13.03
CA ASP A 131 -6.44 -4.70 13.39
C ASP A 131 -6.13 -6.21 13.39
N GLY A 132 -4.96 -6.57 13.95
CA GLY A 132 -4.46 -7.94 13.99
C GLY A 132 -4.07 -8.56 12.64
N THR A 133 -4.20 -7.83 11.54
CA THR A 133 -3.98 -8.35 10.17
C THR A 133 -2.62 -7.89 9.62
N PRO A 134 -1.75 -8.81 9.18
CA PRO A 134 -0.56 -8.47 8.40
C PRO A 134 -0.93 -7.91 7.02
N LEU A 135 -0.33 -6.79 6.63
CA LEU A 135 -0.71 -6.04 5.42
C LEU A 135 0.42 -5.93 4.40
N PHE A 136 0.05 -5.78 3.13
CA PHE A 136 0.92 -5.28 2.09
C PHE A 136 0.34 -4.01 1.50
N MET A 137 1.21 -3.05 1.21
CA MET A 137 0.81 -1.72 0.78
C MET A 137 1.63 -1.27 -0.43
N VAL A 138 0.99 -0.50 -1.30
CA VAL A 138 1.62 0.11 -2.47
C VAL A 138 1.12 1.55 -2.55
N ALA A 139 2.03 2.50 -2.33
CA ALA A 139 1.78 3.91 -2.56
C ALA A 139 1.99 4.27 -4.04
N ARG A 140 1.13 5.16 -4.53
CA ARG A 140 1.26 5.84 -5.82
C ARG A 140 1.14 7.35 -5.61
N ALA A 141 1.88 8.13 -6.39
CA ALA A 141 1.92 9.59 -6.26
C ALA A 141 2.24 10.29 -7.59
N PRO A 142 1.98 11.61 -7.72
CA PRO A 142 2.21 12.34 -8.97
C PRO A 142 3.67 12.52 -9.38
N PHE A 143 4.63 12.42 -8.45
CA PHE A 143 6.04 12.67 -8.75
C PHE A 143 6.75 11.50 -9.45
N TYR A 144 6.11 10.33 -9.54
CA TYR A 144 6.70 9.19 -10.26
C TYR A 144 6.57 9.38 -11.77
N ASP A 145 7.55 10.04 -12.39
CA ASP A 145 7.54 10.27 -13.83
C ASP A 145 7.90 9.01 -14.63
N GLU A 146 9.02 8.38 -14.28
CA GLU A 146 9.53 7.19 -15.01
C GLU A 146 8.89 5.89 -14.51
N ARG A 147 8.48 5.84 -13.24
CA ARG A 147 7.87 4.66 -12.63
C ARG A 147 6.35 4.71 -12.72
N LYS A 148 5.81 4.58 -13.94
CA LYS A 148 4.38 4.68 -14.25
C LYS A 148 3.49 3.77 -13.40
N SER A 149 3.98 2.60 -13.00
CA SER A 149 3.29 1.65 -12.13
C SER A 149 3.03 2.22 -10.72
N ARG A 150 3.79 3.24 -10.32
CA ARG A 150 3.62 4.02 -9.09
C ARG A 150 3.03 5.42 -9.34
N TYR A 151 2.79 5.82 -10.58
CA TYR A 151 2.23 7.12 -10.91
C TYR A 151 0.72 7.19 -10.65
N THR A 152 0.22 8.32 -10.15
CA THR A 152 -1.20 8.70 -10.18
C THR A 152 -1.32 10.22 -10.21
N PRO A 153 -2.18 10.84 -11.05
CA PRO A 153 -2.07 12.26 -11.39
C PRO A 153 -2.55 13.27 -10.34
N HIS A 154 -3.21 12.83 -9.26
CA HIS A 154 -4.01 13.73 -8.42
C HIS A 154 -3.62 13.78 -6.95
N GLY A 155 -2.68 12.98 -6.48
CA GLY A 155 -2.28 12.99 -5.08
C GLY A 155 -1.90 11.61 -4.61
N LEU A 156 -1.86 11.43 -3.28
CA LEU A 156 -1.52 10.13 -2.73
C LEU A 156 -2.65 9.13 -3.02
N GLU A 157 -2.26 7.91 -3.37
CA GLU A 157 -3.13 6.74 -3.48
C GLU A 157 -2.41 5.59 -2.79
N ILE A 158 -3.11 4.86 -1.93
CA ILE A 158 -2.53 3.69 -1.27
C ILE A 158 -3.45 2.50 -1.56
N THR A 159 -2.89 1.49 -2.20
CA THR A 159 -3.54 0.17 -2.26
C THR A 159 -3.07 -0.65 -1.09
N ILE A 160 -4.02 -1.12 -0.26
CA ILE A 160 -3.78 -1.87 0.98
C ILE A 160 -4.50 -3.22 0.85
N GLN A 161 -3.82 -4.30 1.20
CA GLN A 161 -4.42 -5.64 1.16
C GLN A 161 -3.88 -6.51 2.29
N PRO A 162 -4.68 -7.47 2.81
CA PRO A 162 -4.18 -8.50 3.70
C PRO A 162 -3.07 -9.28 2.99
N ARG A 163 -2.04 -9.70 3.72
CA ARG A 163 -0.99 -10.55 3.14
C ARG A 163 -1.49 -11.92 2.69
N SER A 164 -2.61 -12.39 3.26
CA SER A 164 -3.24 -13.65 2.89
C SER A 164 -3.59 -13.73 1.40
N VAL A 165 -3.78 -12.59 0.71
CA VAL A 165 -3.98 -12.57 -0.76
C VAL A 165 -2.79 -13.11 -1.56
N PHE A 166 -1.61 -13.21 -0.93
CA PHE A 166 -0.41 -13.81 -1.54
C PHE A 166 -0.23 -15.30 -1.19
N GLU A 167 -1.06 -15.87 -0.32
CA GLU A 167 -1.02 -17.30 -0.03
C GLU A 167 -1.30 -18.11 -1.31
N GLY A 168 -0.49 -19.13 -1.57
CA GLY A 168 -0.52 -19.89 -2.84
C GLY A 168 0.03 -19.14 -4.06
N LEU A 169 0.15 -17.81 -3.99
CA LEU A 169 0.84 -16.96 -4.96
C LEU A 169 2.28 -16.66 -4.55
N GLY A 170 2.80 -17.30 -3.48
CA GLY A 170 4.15 -17.21 -2.91
C GLY A 170 5.30 -17.74 -3.79
N ALA A 171 6.56 -17.43 -3.47
CA ALA A 171 7.72 -17.95 -4.21
C ALA A 171 7.88 -19.48 -4.06
N GLU A 172 7.18 -20.05 -3.09
CA GLU A 172 7.15 -21.47 -2.78
C GLU A 172 6.33 -22.31 -3.76
N THR A 173 5.45 -21.70 -4.58
CA THR A 173 4.62 -22.41 -5.57
C THR A 173 5.08 -22.15 -7.00
N VAL A 174 4.93 -23.13 -7.89
CA VAL A 174 5.29 -22.99 -9.31
C VAL A 174 4.44 -21.91 -9.98
N GLU A 175 3.16 -21.88 -9.63
CA GLU A 175 2.17 -20.89 -10.06
C GLU A 175 2.55 -19.49 -9.58
N GLY A 176 2.89 -19.33 -8.30
CA GLY A 176 3.31 -18.06 -7.71
C GLY A 176 4.62 -17.54 -8.28
N GLN A 177 5.60 -18.41 -8.54
CA GLN A 177 6.82 -18.03 -9.25
C GLN A 177 6.54 -17.57 -10.68
N ARG A 178 5.66 -18.27 -11.40
CA ARG A 178 5.25 -17.89 -12.76
C ARG A 178 4.51 -16.56 -12.75
N ALA A 179 3.63 -16.34 -11.78
CA ALA A 179 2.91 -15.10 -11.57
C ALA A 179 3.86 -13.92 -11.34
N ARG A 180 4.81 -14.04 -10.40
CA ARG A 180 5.83 -13.02 -10.14
C ARG A 180 6.68 -12.72 -11.37
N ARG A 181 7.16 -13.74 -12.09
CA ARG A 181 7.94 -13.55 -13.32
C ARG A 181 7.15 -12.77 -14.37
N ALA A 182 5.87 -13.10 -14.54
CA ALA A 182 5.00 -12.38 -15.46
C ALA A 182 4.78 -10.92 -15.04
N ILE A 183 4.54 -10.65 -13.75
CA ILE A 183 4.37 -9.29 -13.22
C ILE A 183 5.66 -8.48 -13.40
N ARG A 184 6.83 -9.04 -13.07
CA ARG A 184 8.13 -8.39 -13.27
C ARG A 184 8.40 -8.07 -14.75
N ALA A 185 8.05 -8.97 -15.66
CA ALA A 185 8.18 -8.73 -17.10
C ALA A 185 7.24 -7.60 -17.58
N ARG A 186 6.01 -7.54 -17.05
CA ARG A 186 5.08 -6.44 -17.35
C ARG A 186 5.53 -5.11 -16.78
N LEU A 187 6.06 -5.09 -15.54
CA LEU A 187 6.63 -3.87 -14.94
C LEU A 187 7.74 -3.29 -15.81
N ARG A 188 8.68 -4.13 -16.27
CA ARG A 188 9.76 -3.71 -17.19
C ARG A 188 9.27 -3.15 -18.53
N ALA A 189 8.08 -3.56 -18.97
CA ALA A 189 7.49 -3.06 -20.21
C ALA A 189 6.58 -1.83 -20.00
N TYR A 190 6.16 -1.59 -18.75
CA TYR A 190 5.22 -0.55 -18.38
C TYR A 190 5.92 0.69 -17.81
N ASP A 191 6.96 0.49 -17.00
CA ASP A 191 7.79 1.56 -16.45
C ASP A 191 8.90 1.94 -17.42
N ASP A 192 9.28 3.21 -17.43
CA ASP A 192 10.42 3.73 -18.21
C ASP A 192 11.75 3.58 -17.45
N VAL A 193 11.70 3.01 -16.25
CA VAL A 193 12.83 2.73 -15.36
C VAL A 193 12.88 1.24 -15.00
N GLU A 194 14.09 0.72 -14.76
CA GLU A 194 14.24 -0.64 -14.26
C GLU A 194 13.55 -0.83 -12.89
N PRO A 195 13.14 -2.07 -12.54
CA PRO A 195 12.58 -2.36 -11.22
C PRO A 195 13.49 -1.88 -10.10
N HIS A 196 12.93 -1.17 -9.11
CA HIS A 196 13.70 -0.64 -7.99
C HIS A 196 14.39 -1.78 -7.21
N PRO A 197 15.65 -1.61 -6.74
CA PRO A 197 16.39 -2.64 -6.02
C PRO A 197 15.67 -3.17 -4.76
N ASP A 198 14.91 -2.31 -4.08
CA ASP A 198 14.13 -2.69 -2.89
C ASP A 198 12.92 -3.59 -3.20
N ILE A 199 12.54 -3.78 -4.48
CA ILE A 199 11.47 -4.72 -4.87
C ILE A 199 11.97 -6.16 -4.74
N GLY A 200 11.91 -6.69 -3.52
CA GLY A 200 12.33 -8.04 -3.15
C GLY A 200 11.17 -9.01 -2.90
N ASP A 201 11.54 -10.26 -2.57
CA ASP A 201 10.60 -11.26 -2.08
C ASP A 201 10.52 -11.23 -0.55
N TYR A 202 9.39 -11.62 0.01
CA TYR A 202 9.21 -11.72 1.46
C TYR A 202 9.98 -12.89 2.07
N THR A 203 10.26 -13.93 1.27
CA THR A 203 11.07 -15.08 1.74
C THR A 203 12.57 -14.84 1.61
N ASP A 204 12.99 -13.72 1.01
CA ASP A 204 14.40 -13.35 0.90
C ASP A 204 14.90 -12.76 2.23
N PRO A 205 15.87 -13.40 2.91
CA PRO A 205 16.38 -12.94 4.21
C PRO A 205 17.18 -11.64 4.12
N THR A 206 17.41 -11.10 2.93
CA THR A 206 18.13 -9.84 2.70
C THR A 206 17.21 -8.70 2.26
N SER A 207 15.90 -8.99 2.10
CA SER A 207 14.88 -8.05 1.67
C SER A 207 14.02 -7.60 2.85
N TYR A 208 13.59 -6.34 2.82
CA TYR A 208 12.67 -5.78 3.80
C TYR A 208 11.45 -5.23 3.08
N GLU A 209 10.31 -5.91 3.22
CA GLU A 209 9.10 -5.61 2.43
C GLU A 209 8.62 -4.17 2.59
N TRP A 210 8.78 -3.59 3.78
CA TRP A 210 8.34 -2.23 4.06
C TRP A 210 9.02 -1.18 3.18
N LYS A 211 10.22 -1.45 2.66
CA LYS A 211 10.90 -0.57 1.70
C LYS A 211 10.14 -0.45 0.37
N GLN A 212 9.26 -1.40 0.07
CA GLN A 212 8.49 -1.42 -1.17
C GLN A 212 7.15 -0.66 -1.06
N TYR A 213 6.72 -0.35 0.16
CA TYR A 213 5.44 0.31 0.39
C TYR A 213 5.43 1.68 -0.27
N PHE A 214 6.49 2.45 -0.08
CA PHE A 214 6.77 3.70 -0.77
C PHE A 214 8.20 3.62 -1.32
N LEU A 215 8.35 3.72 -2.64
CA LEU A 215 9.67 3.66 -3.28
C LEU A 215 10.23 5.08 -3.45
N PRO A 216 11.54 5.29 -3.31
CA PRO A 216 12.17 6.52 -3.76
C PRO A 216 11.90 6.81 -5.24
N GLU A 217 12.10 8.07 -5.64
CA GLU A 217 11.93 8.49 -7.03
C GLU A 217 12.92 7.75 -7.94
N SER A 218 14.20 7.74 -7.55
CA SER A 218 15.31 7.11 -8.27
C SER A 218 15.66 5.71 -7.75
N ASN A 219 16.22 4.86 -8.60
CA ASN A 219 16.81 3.56 -8.21
C ASN A 219 18.16 3.69 -7.48
N GLU A 220 18.75 4.89 -7.43
CA GLU A 220 20.02 5.14 -6.72
C GLU A 220 19.81 5.40 -5.22
N GLU A 221 18.56 5.60 -4.80
CA GLU A 221 18.17 5.90 -3.43
C GLU A 221 17.50 4.69 -2.78
N THR A 222 17.60 4.59 -1.46
CA THR A 222 16.85 3.60 -0.66
C THR A 222 16.51 4.21 0.68
N THR A 223 15.37 3.83 1.23
CA THR A 223 15.04 4.15 2.61
C THR A 223 15.90 3.29 3.54
N GLU A 224 17.04 3.84 3.98
CA GLU A 224 18.05 3.13 4.77
C GLU A 224 17.57 2.67 6.15
N ARG A 225 16.65 3.42 6.75
CA ARG A 225 16.14 3.17 8.11
C ARG A 225 14.62 3.20 8.12
N PHE A 226 14.03 2.30 8.91
CA PHE A 226 12.58 2.25 9.06
C PHE A 226 12.04 3.58 9.63
N PRO A 227 11.18 4.31 8.90
CA PRO A 227 10.79 5.67 9.28
C PRO A 227 10.00 5.78 10.59
N LEU A 228 9.36 4.69 11.02
CA LEU A 228 8.53 4.66 12.24
C LEU A 228 9.23 4.05 13.46
N SER A 229 10.56 4.00 13.46
CA SER A 229 11.35 3.41 14.55
C SER A 229 10.98 3.95 15.93
N ASP A 230 10.75 5.26 16.06
CA ASP A 230 10.40 5.90 17.34
C ASP A 230 8.98 5.55 17.82
N VAL A 231 8.01 5.49 16.91
CA VAL A 231 6.61 5.13 17.21
C VAL A 231 6.54 3.70 17.73
N PHE A 232 7.21 2.77 17.05
CA PHE A 232 7.28 1.37 17.47
C PHE A 232 8.03 1.20 18.80
N THR A 233 9.12 1.94 19.00
CA THR A 233 9.87 1.92 20.27
C THR A 233 9.03 2.44 21.44
N ARG A 234 8.27 3.52 21.24
CA ARG A 234 7.41 4.12 22.28
C ARG A 234 6.34 3.14 22.75
N GLN A 235 5.60 2.53 21.82
CA GLN A 235 4.54 1.59 22.16
C GLN A 235 5.06 0.31 22.82
N LEU A 236 6.26 -0.16 22.46
CA LEU A 236 6.90 -1.28 23.17
C LEU A 236 7.19 -0.93 24.63
N ARG A 237 7.64 0.30 24.90
CA ARG A 237 7.91 0.76 26.27
C ARG A 237 6.62 0.93 27.09
N GLU A 238 5.58 1.50 26.50
CA GLU A 238 4.28 1.69 27.17
C GLU A 238 3.61 0.36 27.53
N ARG A 239 3.78 -0.68 26.70
CA ARG A 239 3.26 -2.03 26.98
C ARG A 239 4.07 -2.82 28.01
N ILE A 240 5.33 -2.45 28.26
CA ILE A 240 6.21 -3.10 29.27
C ILE A 240 6.16 -2.36 30.62
N GLY A 241 5.89 -1.06 30.63
CA GLY A 241 5.79 -0.24 31.85
C GLY A 241 4.41 -0.24 32.51
N GLY A 242 3.50 -1.11 32.08
CA GLY A 242 2.11 -1.18 32.53
C GLY A 242 1.77 -2.38 33.44
N ASP A 243 2.76 -2.96 34.11
CA ASP A 243 2.59 -3.97 35.18
C ASP A 243 2.77 -3.35 36.58
#